data_AF-A0A9D7KNJ8-F1
#
_entry.id   AF-A0A9D7KNJ8-F1
#
_cell.length_a   1.000
_cell.length_b   1.000
_cell.length_c   1.000
_cell.angle_alpha   90.00
_cell.angle_beta   90.00
_cell.angle_gamma   90.00
#
_symmetry.space_group_name_H-M   'P 1'
#
loop_
_entity.id
_entity.type
_entity.pdbx_description
1 polymer ?
#
loop_
_entity_poly.entity_id
_entity_poly.type
_entity_poly.pdbx_seq_one_letter_code
_entity_poly.pdbx_strand_id
1 'polypeptide(L)'
;MVKLFLIQLVTRPVPTFRDSLTISIPVKNRLGVHAIKATLNDGGRIQEIYDNDNEVETSFIVSSSISRDYLKYNNENLVKDFLYFINPLRKPDTESVTVQIADNQLMTNSTQLSVPFDSFYTRVSLASFPVNKRYWFRVKIM
;
A
#
# COMPACT_ATOMS: atom_id res chain seq x y z
N MET A 1 -12.02 10.18 -16.17
CA MET A 1 -10.93 10.44 -15.20
C MET A 1 -9.65 9.84 -15.77
N VAL A 2 -8.74 10.68 -16.28
CA VAL A 2 -7.56 10.23 -17.02
C VAL A 2 -6.51 9.75 -16.01
N LYS A 3 -6.12 8.46 -16.08
CA LYS A 3 -4.96 7.94 -15.35
C LYS A 3 -3.71 8.63 -15.91
N LEU A 4 -3.15 9.58 -15.15
CA LEU A 4 -1.80 10.06 -15.44
C LEU A 4 -0.81 8.92 -15.13
N PHE A 5 -0.39 8.21 -16.16
CA PHE A 5 0.85 7.44 -16.11
C PHE A 5 2.00 8.45 -16.09
N LEU A 6 2.72 8.51 -14.98
CA LEU A 6 3.94 9.32 -14.93
C LEU A 6 5.04 8.49 -15.59
N ILE A 7 5.24 8.72 -16.89
CA ILE A 7 6.31 8.10 -17.66
C ILE A 7 7.56 8.95 -17.41
N GLN A 8 8.54 8.38 -16.73
CA GLN A 8 9.84 9.01 -16.55
C GLN A 8 10.83 8.33 -17.52
N LEU A 9 11.30 9.09 -18.51
CA LEU A 9 12.28 8.62 -19.48
C LEU A 9 13.69 8.96 -18.98
N VAL A 10 14.58 7.97 -18.92
CA VAL A 10 16.00 8.14 -18.60
C VAL A 10 16.81 7.52 -19.72
N THR A 11 17.68 8.32 -20.35
CA THR A 11 18.54 7.89 -21.46
C THR A 11 20.00 7.93 -21.03
N ARG A 12 20.77 6.89 -21.35
CA ARG A 12 22.20 6.80 -21.06
C ARG A 12 22.94 6.13 -22.23
N PRO A 13 24.14 6.59 -22.62
CA PRO A 13 24.98 5.89 -23.59
C PRO A 13 25.44 4.54 -23.03
N VAL A 14 25.35 3.48 -23.85
CA VAL A 14 25.74 2.12 -23.49
C VAL A 14 27.21 1.90 -23.90
N PRO A 15 28.10 1.41 -23.00
CA PRO A 15 29.48 1.05 -23.35
C PRO A 15 29.55 -0.24 -24.15
N THR A 16 30.66 -0.43 -24.87
CA THR A 16 30.85 -1.37 -25.99
C THR A 16 30.61 -2.87 -25.74
N PHE A 17 30.46 -3.31 -24.49
CA PHE A 17 30.37 -4.74 -24.16
C PHE A 17 29.37 -5.07 -23.06
N ARG A 18 29.37 -4.35 -21.93
CA ARG A 18 28.46 -4.58 -20.81
C ARG A 18 28.48 -3.40 -19.85
N ASP A 19 27.32 -3.04 -19.31
CA ASP A 19 27.19 -2.09 -18.20
C ASP A 19 26.09 -2.55 -17.24
N SER A 20 25.96 -1.83 -16.12
CA SER A 20 24.83 -1.95 -15.21
C SER A 20 24.28 -0.56 -14.89
N LEU A 21 22.97 -0.45 -14.85
CA LEU A 21 22.26 0.76 -14.45
C LEU A 21 21.44 0.44 -13.19
N THR A 22 21.62 1.23 -12.15
CA THR A 22 20.79 1.16 -10.94
C THR A 22 19.86 2.37 -10.92
N ILE A 23 18.55 2.13 -10.83
CA ILE A 23 17.54 3.18 -10.80
C ILE A 23 16.73 3.02 -9.52
N SER A 24 16.63 4.09 -8.73
CA SER A 24 15.75 4.15 -7.56
C SER A 24 14.42 4.80 -7.95
N ILE A 25 13.34 4.02 -7.96
CA ILE A 25 12.00 4.50 -8.35
C ILE A 25 11.21 4.88 -7.08
N PRO A 26 10.92 6.16 -6.83
CA PRO A 26 10.10 6.57 -5.69
C PRO A 26 8.63 6.20 -5.92
N VAL A 27 8.10 5.25 -5.15
CA VAL A 27 6.74 4.72 -5.33
C VAL A 27 5.63 5.58 -4.70
N LYS A 28 5.97 6.58 -3.87
CA LYS A 28 5.10 7.65 -3.28
C LYS A 28 3.58 7.40 -3.34
N ASN A 29 3.04 6.60 -2.41
CA ASN A 29 1.60 6.27 -2.27
C ASN A 29 0.92 5.62 -3.48
N ARG A 30 1.67 5.16 -4.49
CA ARG A 30 1.12 4.45 -5.65
C ARG A 30 1.11 2.95 -5.36
N LEU A 31 0.03 2.51 -4.71
CA LEU A 31 -0.21 1.10 -4.43
C LEU A 31 -0.58 0.34 -5.71
N GLY A 32 -0.24 -0.95 -5.76
CA GLY A 32 -0.64 -1.85 -6.84
C GLY A 32 0.53 -2.45 -7.63
N VAL A 33 0.22 -3.02 -8.78
CA VAL A 33 1.19 -3.62 -9.70
C VAL A 33 1.80 -2.52 -10.57
N HIS A 34 3.13 -2.49 -10.61
CA HIS A 34 3.91 -1.59 -11.45
C HIS A 34 4.73 -2.41 -12.43
N ALA A 35 4.89 -1.89 -13.64
CA ALA A 35 5.74 -2.46 -14.66
C ALA A 35 6.92 -1.52 -14.94
N ILE A 36 8.10 -2.11 -15.11
CA ILE A 36 9.31 -1.44 -15.58
C ILE A 36 9.65 -2.09 -16.92
N LYS A 37 9.69 -1.27 -17.97
CA LYS A 37 10.16 -1.66 -19.29
C LYS A 37 11.47 -0.93 -19.58
N ALA A 38 12.48 -1.69 -19.96
CA ALA A 38 13.72 -1.15 -20.48
C ALA A 38 13.83 -1.54 -21.96
N THR A 39 14.12 -0.54 -22.80
CA THR A 39 14.30 -0.71 -24.24
C THR A 39 15.69 -0.19 -24.61
N LEU A 40 16.47 -1.02 -25.29
CA LEU A 40 17.72 -0.65 -25.95
C LEU A 40 17.44 -0.24 -27.40
N ASN A 41 18.32 0.61 -27.94
CA ASN A 41 18.22 1.09 -29.32
C ASN A 41 16.82 1.64 -29.67
N ASP A 42 16.19 2.34 -28.73
CA ASP A 42 14.86 2.92 -28.95
C ASP A 42 14.88 3.91 -30.13
N GLY A 43 14.10 3.61 -31.16
CA GLY A 43 14.11 4.31 -32.44
C GLY A 43 15.11 3.80 -33.49
N GLY A 44 15.76 2.66 -33.27
CA GLY A 44 16.51 1.91 -34.30
C GLY A 44 17.68 2.67 -34.92
N ARG A 45 18.39 3.47 -34.11
CA ARG A 45 19.48 4.34 -34.60
C ARG A 45 20.78 3.57 -34.84
N ILE A 46 20.92 2.40 -34.25
CA ILE A 46 22.06 1.50 -34.39
C ILE A 46 21.60 0.31 -35.23
N GLN A 47 22.32 0.00 -36.30
CA GLN A 47 22.03 -1.18 -37.12
C GLN A 47 22.57 -2.42 -36.42
N GLU A 48 21.67 -3.33 -36.06
CA GLU A 48 21.98 -4.58 -35.37
C GLU A 48 21.67 -5.78 -36.30
N ILE A 49 22.25 -6.95 -36.00
CA ILE A 49 21.97 -8.18 -36.77
C ILE A 49 20.62 -8.77 -36.37
N TYR A 50 20.21 -8.52 -35.12
CA TYR A 50 18.96 -8.95 -34.52
C TYR A 50 18.42 -7.82 -33.64
N ASP A 51 17.12 -7.55 -33.71
CA ASP A 51 16.45 -6.49 -32.94
C ASP A 51 15.49 -7.05 -31.86
N ASN A 52 15.39 -8.38 -31.75
CA ASN A 52 14.35 -9.06 -30.97
C ASN A 52 14.68 -9.19 -29.47
N ASP A 53 15.87 -8.78 -29.04
CA ASP A 53 16.38 -8.82 -27.66
C ASP A 53 16.57 -7.43 -27.06
N ASN A 54 16.08 -6.39 -27.74
CA ASN A 54 16.18 -4.99 -27.29
C ASN A 54 15.18 -4.61 -26.19
N GLU A 55 14.29 -5.51 -25.78
CA GLU A 55 13.24 -5.21 -24.81
C GLU A 55 13.23 -6.19 -23.65
N VAL A 56 13.14 -5.65 -22.43
CA VAL A 56 12.85 -6.42 -21.22
C VAL A 56 11.80 -5.70 -20.38
N GLU A 57 10.82 -6.46 -19.90
CA GLU A 57 9.80 -5.98 -18.99
C GLU A 57 9.81 -6.82 -17.70
N THR A 58 9.70 -6.15 -16.56
CA THR A 58 9.52 -6.78 -15.26
C THR A 58 8.45 -6.06 -14.46
N SER A 59 7.79 -6.76 -13.54
CA SER A 59 6.76 -6.18 -12.70
C SER A 59 7.06 -6.37 -11.22
N PHE A 60 6.63 -5.40 -10.42
CA PHE A 60 6.75 -5.45 -8.96
C PHE A 60 5.48 -4.91 -8.30
N ILE A 61 5.21 -5.38 -7.09
CA ILE A 61 4.01 -5.01 -6.33
C ILE A 61 4.40 -4.04 -5.21
N VAL A 62 3.73 -2.89 -5.17
CA VAL A 62 3.81 -1.95 -4.05
C VAL A 62 2.60 -2.19 -3.15
N SER A 63 2.82 -2.89 -2.04
CA SER A 63 1.79 -3.16 -1.03
C SER A 63 1.62 -1.98 -0.09
N SER A 64 0.41 -1.81 0.43
CA SER A 64 0.14 -0.86 1.51
C SER A 64 0.44 -1.52 2.85
N SER A 65 1.18 -0.83 3.71
CA SER A 65 1.32 -1.14 5.12
C SER A 65 0.21 -0.51 5.96
N ILE A 66 -0.95 -0.17 5.37
CA ILE A 66 -2.05 0.51 6.06
C ILE A 66 -3.21 -0.48 6.25
N SER A 67 -3.62 -0.67 7.50
CA SER A 67 -4.86 -1.36 7.86
C SER A 67 -6.02 -0.44 7.48
N ARG A 68 -6.92 -0.93 6.63
CA ARG A 68 -8.16 -0.22 6.29
C ARG A 68 -9.31 -0.76 7.11
N ASP A 69 -10.09 0.12 7.72
CA ASP A 69 -11.36 -0.27 8.34
C ASP A 69 -12.44 -0.55 7.28
N TYR A 70 -13.45 -1.31 7.67
CA TYR A 70 -14.59 -1.66 6.82
C TYR A 70 -15.72 -0.62 6.80
N LEU A 71 -15.51 0.57 7.36
CA LEU A 71 -16.58 1.56 7.47
C LEU A 71 -16.80 2.29 6.14
N LYS A 72 -18.07 2.41 5.76
CA LYS A 72 -18.47 2.96 4.45
C LYS A 72 -18.49 4.48 4.45
N TYR A 73 -18.83 5.08 5.57
CA TYR A 73 -18.98 6.54 5.73
C TYR A 73 -18.06 7.04 6.84
N ASN A 74 -17.82 8.35 6.94
CA ASN A 74 -16.98 8.88 8.02
C ASN A 74 -17.76 9.06 9.34
N ASN A 75 -19.07 9.35 9.27
CA ASN A 75 -19.86 9.80 10.43
C ASN A 75 -21.13 8.97 10.71
N GLU A 76 -21.53 8.10 9.79
CA GLU A 76 -22.86 7.47 9.78
C GLU A 76 -22.80 5.94 9.75
N ASN A 77 -21.80 5.37 10.43
CA ASN A 77 -21.71 3.91 10.54
C ASN A 77 -22.41 3.44 11.80
N LEU A 78 -23.18 2.36 11.66
CA LEU A 78 -23.68 1.58 12.78
C LEU A 78 -22.77 0.35 12.94
N VAL A 79 -22.08 0.28 14.07
CA VAL A 79 -21.23 -0.87 14.43
C VAL A 79 -21.72 -1.40 15.77
N LYS A 80 -21.89 -2.73 15.86
CA LYS A 80 -22.43 -3.37 17.06
C LYS A 80 -21.35 -4.07 17.87
N ASP A 81 -20.80 -5.15 17.33
CA ASP A 81 -19.98 -6.08 18.13
C ASP A 81 -18.47 -5.96 17.84
N PHE A 82 -18.10 -5.64 16.60
CA PHE A 82 -16.71 -5.65 16.16
C PHE A 82 -16.41 -4.55 15.14
N LEU A 83 -15.22 -3.97 15.23
CA LEU A 83 -14.55 -3.28 14.12
C LEU A 83 -13.73 -4.30 13.32
N TYR A 84 -13.82 -4.22 12.00
CA TYR A 84 -13.10 -5.08 11.08
C TYR A 84 -12.03 -4.27 10.35
N PHE A 85 -10.81 -4.79 10.34
CA PHE A 85 -9.67 -4.21 9.64
C PHE A 85 -9.13 -5.20 8.63
N ILE A 86 -8.95 -4.77 7.38
CA ILE A 86 -8.28 -5.55 6.35
C ILE A 86 -6.78 -5.57 6.67
N ASN A 87 -6.21 -6.77 6.75
CA ASN A 87 -4.80 -6.95 7.08
C ASN A 87 -3.92 -6.75 5.83
N PRO A 88 -2.69 -6.25 5.99
CA PRO A 88 -1.74 -6.18 4.89
C PRO A 88 -1.34 -7.60 4.41
N LEU A 89 -1.11 -7.74 3.10
CA LEU A 89 -0.80 -9.04 2.45
C LEU A 89 0.52 -9.67 2.95
N ARG A 90 1.46 -8.85 3.42
CA ARG A 90 2.69 -9.29 4.05
C ARG A 90 2.75 -8.66 5.43
N LYS A 91 2.70 -9.48 6.47
CA LYS A 91 2.84 -9.10 7.87
C LYS A 91 3.79 -10.08 8.56
N PRO A 92 4.72 -9.62 9.40
CA PRO A 92 5.38 -10.44 10.41
C PRO A 92 4.34 -11.00 11.39
N ASP A 93 4.57 -12.21 11.90
CA ASP A 93 3.70 -12.84 12.90
C ASP A 93 3.62 -12.06 14.23
N THR A 94 4.54 -11.11 14.43
CA THR A 94 4.64 -10.28 15.64
C THR A 94 3.93 -8.93 15.53
N GLU A 95 3.40 -8.55 14.36
CA GLU A 95 2.73 -7.25 14.20
C GLU A 95 1.29 -7.27 14.71
N SER A 96 0.86 -6.13 15.25
CA SER A 96 -0.48 -5.98 15.82
C SER A 96 -1.16 -4.71 15.32
N VAL A 97 -2.50 -4.75 15.25
CA VAL A 97 -3.31 -3.57 15.06
C VAL A 97 -3.65 -2.97 16.40
N THR A 98 -3.34 -1.69 16.56
CA THR A 98 -3.71 -0.91 17.75
C THR A 98 -4.80 0.07 17.37
N VAL A 99 -5.95 -0.05 18.02
CA VAL A 99 -7.10 0.82 17.85
C VAL A 99 -7.28 1.64 19.11
N GLN A 100 -7.32 2.95 18.95
CA GLN A 100 -7.64 3.89 20.01
C GLN A 100 -9.06 4.40 19.80
N ILE A 101 -9.93 4.26 20.80
CA ILE A 101 -11.35 4.59 20.73
C ILE A 101 -11.66 5.62 21.83
N ALA A 102 -12.32 6.71 21.46
CA ALA A 102 -12.74 7.77 22.36
C ALA A 102 -14.20 8.17 22.10
N ASP A 103 -14.85 8.76 23.10
CA ASP A 103 -16.19 9.33 23.00
C ASP A 103 -16.17 10.83 22.65
N ASN A 104 -15.04 11.32 22.16
CA ASN A 104 -14.87 12.68 21.70
C ASN A 104 -13.94 12.69 20.47
N GLN A 105 -14.17 13.66 19.57
CA GLN A 105 -13.42 13.79 18.33
C GLN A 105 -11.94 14.16 18.56
N LEU A 106 -11.62 14.81 19.68
CA LEU A 106 -10.26 15.21 20.04
C LEU A 106 -9.39 14.02 20.49
N MET A 107 -9.98 12.82 20.63
CA MET A 107 -9.31 11.60 21.10
C MET A 107 -8.65 11.76 22.48
N THR A 108 -9.21 12.62 23.34
CA THR A 108 -8.74 12.73 24.72
C THR A 108 -9.23 11.52 25.52
N ASN A 109 -8.37 10.99 26.39
CA ASN A 109 -8.65 9.80 27.23
C ASN A 109 -9.13 8.57 26.44
N SER A 110 -8.54 8.34 25.25
CA SER A 110 -8.88 7.19 24.41
C SER A 110 -8.55 5.86 25.11
N THR A 111 -9.45 4.89 25.02
CA THR A 111 -9.17 3.49 25.35
C THR A 111 -8.37 2.85 24.21
N GLN A 112 -7.29 2.16 24.54
CA GLN A 112 -6.44 1.48 23.56
C GLN A 112 -6.66 -0.03 23.59
N LEU A 113 -6.89 -0.61 22.41
CA LEU A 113 -7.00 -2.05 22.19
C LEU A 113 -5.91 -2.47 21.20
N SER A 114 -5.03 -3.39 21.60
CA SER A 114 -4.05 -4.00 20.70
C SER A 114 -4.44 -5.45 20.44
N VAL A 115 -4.60 -5.80 19.17
CA VAL A 115 -5.01 -7.14 18.73
C VAL A 115 -4.00 -7.63 17.69
N PRO A 116 -3.45 -8.85 17.83
CA PRO A 116 -2.55 -9.41 16.83
C PRO A 116 -3.28 -9.56 15.48
N PHE A 117 -2.56 -9.40 14.38
CA PHE A 117 -3.17 -9.54 13.06
C PHE A 117 -3.66 -10.98 12.81
N ASP A 118 -4.88 -11.16 12.31
CA ASP A 118 -5.37 -12.43 11.77
C ASP A 118 -4.88 -12.66 10.31
N SER A 119 -5.27 -13.76 9.67
CA SER A 119 -4.97 -14.12 8.29
C SER A 119 -5.42 -13.07 7.26
N PHE A 120 -6.72 -12.78 7.18
CA PHE A 120 -7.30 -11.89 6.16
C PHE A 120 -7.81 -10.56 6.73
N TYR A 121 -8.52 -10.61 7.85
CA TYR A 121 -9.07 -9.44 8.52
C TYR A 121 -8.94 -9.60 10.03
N THR A 122 -8.59 -8.52 10.71
CA THR A 122 -8.54 -8.51 12.18
C THR A 122 -9.83 -7.93 12.74
N ARG A 123 -10.35 -8.58 13.78
CA ARG A 123 -11.56 -8.16 14.48
C ARG A 123 -11.19 -7.56 15.83
N VAL A 124 -11.66 -6.36 16.09
CA VAL A 124 -11.49 -5.68 17.38
C VAL A 124 -12.85 -5.63 18.06
N SER A 125 -12.97 -6.30 19.21
CA SER A 125 -14.23 -6.37 19.96
C SER A 125 -14.58 -5.03 20.59
N LEU A 126 -15.87 -4.67 20.51
CA LEU A 126 -16.44 -3.49 21.14
C LEU A 126 -17.25 -3.81 22.41
N ALA A 127 -17.19 -5.06 22.90
CA ALA A 127 -18.04 -5.52 24.01
C ALA A 127 -17.87 -4.70 25.30
N SER A 128 -16.71 -4.09 25.51
CA SER A 128 -16.43 -3.23 26.66
C SER A 128 -16.97 -1.80 26.54
N PHE A 129 -17.55 -1.42 25.40
CA PHE A 129 -18.05 -0.06 25.15
C PHE A 129 -19.57 0.01 25.30
N PRO A 130 -20.09 1.03 26.00
CA PRO A 130 -21.52 1.30 26.07
C PRO A 130 -22.18 1.40 24.68
N VAL A 131 -23.34 0.74 24.54
CA VAL A 131 -24.16 0.80 23.32
C VAL A 131 -24.86 2.16 23.17
N ASN A 132 -25.37 2.44 21.97
CA ASN A 132 -26.12 3.66 21.63
C ASN A 132 -25.35 4.96 21.86
N LYS A 133 -24.01 4.91 21.77
CA LYS A 133 -23.14 6.08 21.87
C LYS A 133 -22.28 6.22 20.63
N ARG A 134 -21.98 7.47 20.25
CA ARG A 134 -21.04 7.78 19.16
C ARG A 134 -19.61 7.68 19.69
N TYR A 135 -18.77 7.01 18.91
CA TYR A 135 -17.35 6.88 19.16
C TYR A 135 -16.54 7.35 17.95
N TRP A 136 -15.35 7.84 18.24
CA TRP A 136 -14.31 8.14 17.27
C TRP A 136 -13.17 7.16 17.52
N PHE A 137 -12.55 6.66 16.45
CA PHE A 137 -11.36 5.84 16.59
C PHE A 137 -10.24 6.25 15.62
N ARG A 138 -9.01 5.86 15.97
CA ARG A 138 -7.85 5.91 15.09
C ARG A 138 -7.06 4.63 15.21
N VAL A 139 -6.34 4.28 14.15
CA VAL A 139 -5.63 3.01 14.03
C VAL A 139 -4.15 3.27 13.82
N LYS A 140 -3.33 2.44 14.47
CA LYS A 140 -1.89 2.39 14.28
C LYS A 140 -1.47 0.94 14.10
N ILE A 141 -0.64 0.67 13.10
CA ILE A 141 0.06 -0.61 12.95
C ILE A 141 1.38 -0.50 13.72
N MET A 142 1.69 -1.54 14.50
CA MET A 142 2.95 -1.67 15.24
C MET A 142 3.72 -2.89 14.77
#